data_AF-A0A855XIY7-F1
#
_entry.id   AF-A0A855XIY7-F1
#
_cell.length_a   1.000
_cell.length_b   1.000
_cell.length_c   1.000
_cell.angle_alpha   90.00
_cell.angle_beta   90.00
_cell.angle_gamma   90.00
#
_symmetry.space_group_name_H-M   'P 1'
#
loop_
_entity.id
_entity.type
_entity.pdbx_description
1 polymer ?
#
loop_
_entity_poly.entity_id
_entity_poly.type
_entity_poly.pdbx_seq_one_letter_code
_entity_poly.pdbx_strand_id
1 'polypeptide(L)' 'FSITNDDIREEIERLIGYGTMENLGASDYLPYSPKAKQVLSLAGKEAQQMHALKIGTEHLLLALIADESV' A
#
# COMPACT_ATOMS: atom_id res chain seq x y z
N PHE A 1 -16.98 -14.87 10.14
CA PHE A 1 -15.80 -14.02 10.36
C PHE A 1 -16.26 -12.58 10.16
N SER A 2 -16.37 -11.81 11.25
CA SER A 2 -16.75 -10.40 11.17
C SER A 2 -15.48 -9.60 11.42
N ILE A 3 -14.80 -9.22 10.33
CA ILE A 3 -13.68 -8.28 10.39
C ILE A 3 -14.26 -6.91 10.05
N THR A 4 -14.04 -5.94 10.92
CA THR A 4 -14.47 -4.54 10.75
C THR A 4 -13.32 -3.69 10.20
N ASN A 5 -13.64 -2.47 9.76
CA ASN A 5 -12.60 -1.53 9.32
C ASN A 5 -11.67 -1.12 10.47
N ASP A 6 -12.19 -1.10 11.70
CA ASP A 6 -11.40 -0.72 12.88
C ASP A 6 -10.37 -1.81 13.19
N ASP A 7 -10.75 -3.09 13.09
CA ASP A 7 -9.83 -4.23 13.26
C ASP A 7 -8.65 -4.15 12.27
N ILE A 8 -8.93 -3.80 11.01
CA ILE A 8 -7.88 -3.65 9.98
C ILE A 8 -6.98 -2.45 10.28
N ARG A 9 -7.56 -1.31 10.70
CA ARG A 9 -6.79 -0.10 11.01
C ARG A 9 -5.85 -0.34 12.18
N GLU A 10 -6.35 -0.91 13.27
CA GLU A 10 -5.55 -1.20 14.46
C GLU A 10 -4.38 -2.13 14.13
N GLU A 11 -4.59 -3.13 13.27
CA GLU A 11 -3.52 -4.04 12.89
C GLU A 11 -2.47 -3.39 11.99
N ILE A 12 -2.87 -2.54 11.05
CA ILE A 12 -1.93 -1.74 10.24
C ILE A 12 -1.08 -0.84 11.13
N GLU A 13 -1.71 -0.15 12.09
CA GLU A 13 -1.02 0.72 13.04
C GLU A 13 -0.06 -0.08 13.93
N ARG A 14 -0.42 -1.30 14.33
CA ARG A 14 0.46 -2.19 15.10
C ARG A 14 1.70 -2.62 14.31
N LEU A 15 1.52 -2.97 13.04
CA LEU A 15 2.60 -3.48 12.18
C LEU A 15 3.58 -2.39 11.73
N ILE A 16 3.06 -1.21 11.38
CA ILE A 16 3.84 -0.13 10.76
C ILE A 16 4.23 0.96 11.78
N GLY A 17 3.47 1.08 12.87
CA GLY A 17 3.57 2.18 13.82
C GLY A 17 2.95 3.47 13.28
N TYR A 18 3.02 4.52 14.11
CA TYR A 18 2.69 5.88 13.69
C TYR A 18 3.95 6.52 13.10
N GLY A 19 3.88 6.98 11.85
CA GLY A 19 5.02 7.61 11.19
C GLY A 19 5.62 8.72 12.03
N THR A 20 6.93 8.65 12.30
CA THR A 20 7.64 9.56 13.23
C THR A 20 7.95 10.93 12.63
N MET A 21 7.27 11.32 11.56
CA MET A 21 7.60 12.53 10.80
C MET A 21 6.84 13.73 11.36
N GLU A 22 7.24 14.15 12.55
CA GLU A 22 6.71 15.35 13.23
C GLU A 22 7.05 16.67 12.50
N ASN A 23 7.94 16.63 11.50
CA ASN A 23 8.50 17.82 10.84
C ASN A 23 8.48 17.76 9.29
N LEU A 24 7.54 17.05 8.68
CA LEU A 24 7.30 17.22 7.24
C LEU A 24 6.42 18.45 7.01
N GLY A 25 6.97 19.48 6.36
CA GLY A 25 6.18 20.54 5.77
C GLY A 25 5.27 19.99 4.68
N ALA A 26 4.13 20.65 4.43
CA ALA A 26 3.17 20.23 3.41
C ALA A 26 3.76 20.13 1.98
N SER A 27 4.92 20.75 1.75
CA SER A 27 5.67 20.76 0.49
C SER A 27 6.88 19.82 0.48
N ASP A 28 7.15 19.10 1.56
CA ASP A 28 8.31 18.23 1.65
C ASP A 28 8.08 16.93 0.88
N TYR A 29 9.13 16.49 0.18
CA TYR A 29 9.09 15.26 -0.58
C TYR A 29 9.16 14.05 0.35
N LEU A 30 8.08 13.28 0.41
CA LEU A 30 8.03 11.99 1.09
C LEU A 30 8.43 10.86 0.11
N PRO A 31 9.62 10.26 0.25
CA PRO A 31 9.99 9.12 -0.58
C PRO A 31 9.13 7.89 -0.25
N TYR A 32 8.83 7.09 -1.26
CA TYR A 32 8.24 5.76 -1.05
C TYR A 32 9.18 4.85 -0.26
N SER A 33 8.62 4.10 0.68
CA SER A 33 9.33 3.00 1.34
C SER A 33 9.69 1.90 0.32
N PRO A 34 10.70 1.06 0.59
CA PRO A 34 11.03 -0.07 -0.27
C PRO A 34 9.81 -0.97 -0.56
N LYS A 35 8.99 -1.25 0.46
CA LYS A 35 7.76 -2.04 0.34
C LYS A 35 6.73 -1.36 -0.57
N ALA A 36 6.51 -0.05 -0.40
CA ALA A 36 5.60 0.70 -1.26
C ALA A 36 6.04 0.67 -2.74
N LYS A 37 7.35 0.78 -3.02
CA LYS A 37 7.88 0.66 -4.39
C LYS A 37 7.63 -0.73 -4.99
N GLN A 38 7.76 -1.79 -4.20
CA GLN A 38 7.50 -3.16 -4.64
C GLN A 38 6.02 -3.38 -4.97
N VAL A 39 5.11 -2.97 -4.08
CA VAL A 39 3.66 -3.06 -4.29
C VAL A 39 3.24 -2.29 -5.54
N LEU A 40 3.75 -1.07 -5.74
CA LEU A 40 3.45 -0.28 -6.95
C LEU A 40 3.95 -0.96 -8.24
N SER A 41 5.12 -1.58 -8.20
CA SER A 41 5.65 -2.35 -9.32
C SER A 41 4.77 -3.57 -9.65
N LEU A 42 4.32 -4.28 -8.62
CA LEU A 42 3.43 -5.43 -8.78
C LEU A 42 2.05 -5.01 -9.31
N ALA A 43 1.47 -3.93 -8.79
CA ALA A 43 0.21 -3.39 -9.28
C ALA A 43 0.30 -2.98 -10.77
N GLY A 44 1.46 -2.46 -11.20
CA GLY A 44 1.74 -2.20 -12.61
C GLY A 44 1.72 -3.47 -13.47
N LYS A 45 2.28 -4.57 -12.97
CA LYS A 45 2.24 -5.88 -13.66
C LYS A 45 0.82 -6.43 -13.74
N GLU A 46 0.04 -6.33 -12.68
CA GLU A 46 -1.37 -6.76 -12.67
C GLU A 46 -2.19 -5.98 -13.70
N ALA A 47 -2.04 -4.65 -13.73
CA ALA A 47 -2.71 -3.80 -14.72
C ALA A 47 -2.34 -4.17 -16.17
N GLN A 48 -1.07 -4.49 -16.41
CA GLN A 48 -0.61 -4.96 -17.73
C GLN A 48 -1.23 -6.31 -18.11
N GLN A 49 -1.28 -7.27 -17.18
CA GLN A 49 -1.88 -8.60 -17.41
C GLN A 49 -3.38 -8.50 -17.69
N MET A 50 -4.07 -7.56 -17.06
CA MET A 50 -5.50 -7.31 -17.26
C MET A 50 -5.81 -6.39 -18.46
N HIS A 51 -4.80 -5.97 -19.22
CA HIS A 51 -4.91 -5.01 -20.32
C HIS A 51 -5.59 -3.68 -19.90
N ALA A 52 -5.41 -3.27 -18.65
CA ALA A 52 -5.96 -2.02 -18.14
C ALA A 52 -5.13 -0.82 -18.61
N LEU A 53 -5.82 0.26 -19.00
CA LEU A 53 -5.18 1.51 -19.44
C LEU A 53 -4.49 2.27 -18.29
N LYS A 54 -4.83 1.95 -17.03
CA LYS A 54 -4.31 2.61 -15.83
C LYS A 54 -4.32 1.65 -14.64
N ILE A 55 -3.46 1.92 -13.66
CA ILE A 55 -3.47 1.22 -12.37
C ILE A 55 -4.69 1.72 -11.57
N GLY A 56 -5.75 0.90 -11.57
CA GLY A 56 -6.88 1.04 -10.64
C GLY A 56 -6.60 0.52 -9.22
N THR A 57 -7.53 0.76 -8.30
CA THR A 57 -7.45 0.31 -6.90
C THR A 57 -7.50 -1.22 -6.77
N GLU A 58 -8.12 -1.90 -7.73
CA GLU A 58 -8.16 -3.35 -7.84
C GLU A 58 -6.76 -3.96 -8.00
N HIS A 59 -5.90 -3.35 -8.83
CA HIS A 59 -4.54 -3.83 -9.02
C HIS A 59 -3.66 -3.57 -7.80
N LEU A 60 -3.88 -2.45 -7.10
CA LEU A 60 -3.23 -2.18 -5.81
C LEU A 60 -3.64 -3.21 -4.76
N LEU A 61 -4.92 -3.54 -4.69
CA LEU A 61 -5.43 -4.55 -3.77
C LEU A 61 -4.81 -5.92 -4.06
N LEU A 62 -4.79 -6.34 -5.32
CA LEU A 62 -4.15 -7.60 -5.73
C LEU A 62 -2.66 -7.61 -5.39
N ALA A 63 -1.95 -6.52 -5.65
CA ALA A 63 -0.54 -6.38 -5.31
C ALA A 63 -0.27 -6.43 -3.80
N LEU A 64 -1.13 -5.83 -2.98
CA LEU A 64 -1.01 -5.88 -1.52
C LEU A 64 -1.25 -7.28 -0.96
N ILE A 65 -2.18 -8.04 -1.54
CA ILE A 65 -2.48 -9.41 -1.12
C ILE A 65 -1.41 -10.40 -1.61
N ALA A 66 -0.83 -10.16 -2.78
CA ALA A 66 0.23 -10.98 -3.36
C ALA A 66 1.62 -10.72 -2.75
N ASP A 67 1.79 -9.62 -2.03
CA ASP A 67 3.01 -9.31 -1.29
C ASP A 67 3.11 -10.21 -0.05
N GLU A 68 3.86 -11.31 -0.14
CA GLU A 68 4.08 -12.29 0.94
C GLU A 68 4.92 -11.75 2.12
N SER A 69 5.28 -10.46 2.13
CA SER A 69 6.14 -9.84 3.15
C SER A 69 5.37 -9.29 4.36
N VAL A 70 4.23 -9.90 4.70
CA VAL A 70 3.44 -9.58 5.90
C VAL A 70 3.56 -10.72 6.92
#